data_AF-A0A963H7A7-F1
#
_entry.id   AF-A0A963H7A7-F1
#
_cell.length_a   1.000
_cell.length_b   1.000
_cell.length_c   1.000
_cell.angle_alpha   90.00
_cell.angle_beta   90.00
_cell.angle_gamma   90.00
#
_symmetry.space_group_name_H-M   'P 1'
#
loop_
_entity.id
_entity.type
_entity.pdbx_description
1 polymer ?
#
loop_
_entity_poly.entity_id
_entity_poly.type
_entity_poly.pdbx_seq_one_letter_code
_entity_poly.pdbx_strand_id
1 'polypeptide(L)'
;MMRLFPLTLASLWNRRLTAGLTVVVIALSVSLLLGVERLRSDARASFASTVSGTDLIVGARSGPVQLLLYSVFHIGDATNEISWPAVQRIAARREVAWVVPLSLGDSHRGYRVVGTSADFFKYYRYGDRRALSFAAGV
;
A
#
# COMPACT_ATOMS: atom_id res chain seq x y z
N MET A 1 -17.66 -46.15 0.50
CA MET A 1 -17.07 -44.92 1.08
C MET A 1 -17.33 -44.74 2.57
N MET A 2 -18.54 -44.97 3.09
CA MET A 2 -18.94 -44.65 4.48
C MET A 2 -18.22 -45.42 5.61
N ARG A 3 -17.55 -46.55 5.30
CA ARG A 3 -16.79 -47.34 6.29
C ARG A 3 -15.32 -46.92 6.43
N LEU A 4 -14.78 -46.11 5.53
CA LEU A 4 -13.36 -45.70 5.55
C LEU A 4 -13.11 -44.56 6.54
N PHE A 5 -14.07 -43.63 6.69
CA PHE A 5 -14.01 -42.52 7.64
C PHE A 5 -13.79 -42.93 9.11
N PRO A 6 -14.52 -43.90 9.68
CA PRO A 6 -14.28 -44.31 11.06
C PRO A 6 -12.95 -45.05 11.23
N LEU A 7 -12.49 -45.77 10.20
CA LEU A 7 -11.19 -46.45 10.21
C LEU A 7 -10.02 -45.45 10.15
N THR A 8 -10.13 -44.38 9.35
CA THR A 8 -9.11 -43.31 9.32
C THR A 8 -9.06 -42.53 10.62
N LEU A 9 -10.21 -42.27 11.25
CA LEU A 9 -10.27 -41.59 12.56
C LEU A 9 -9.65 -42.45 13.67
N ALA A 10 -9.96 -43.75 13.71
CA ALA A 10 -9.36 -44.68 14.66
C ALA A 10 -7.83 -44.81 14.47
N SER A 11 -7.36 -44.78 13.21
CA SER A 11 -5.94 -44.77 12.87
C SER A 11 -5.22 -43.49 13.33
N LEU A 12 -5.83 -42.31 13.12
CA LEU A 12 -5.33 -41.03 13.61
C LEU A 12 -5.25 -41.00 15.14
N TRP A 13 -6.26 -41.56 15.83
CA TRP A 13 -6.29 -41.66 17.28
C TRP A 13 -5.17 -42.56 17.84
N ASN A 14 -4.92 -43.70 17.19
CA ASN A 14 -3.84 -44.61 17.57
C ASN A 14 -2.44 -43.96 17.36
N ARG A 15 -2.32 -43.01 16.41
CA ARG A 15 -1.10 -42.24 16.13
C ARG A 15 -1.21 -40.77 16.55
N ARG A 16 -1.94 -40.50 17.64
CA ARG A 16 -2.25 -39.14 18.13
C ARG A 16 -1.06 -38.21 18.26
N LEU A 17 0.11 -38.72 18.69
CA LEU A 17 1.33 -37.91 18.84
C LEU A 17 1.87 -37.44 17.49
N THR A 18 2.10 -38.37 16.56
CA THR A 18 2.62 -38.05 15.24
C THR A 18 1.62 -37.20 14.45
N ALA A 19 0.33 -37.55 14.49
CA ALA A 19 -0.72 -36.77 13.85
C ALA A 19 -0.81 -35.34 14.43
N GLY A 20 -0.72 -35.19 15.76
CA GLY A 20 -0.69 -33.88 16.42
C GLY A 20 0.50 -33.03 16.01
N LEU A 21 1.70 -33.62 15.96
CA LEU A 21 2.91 -32.95 15.46
C LEU A 21 2.75 -32.47 14.02
N THR A 22 2.19 -33.30 13.13
CA THR A 22 1.92 -32.91 11.74
C THR A 22 0.93 -31.75 11.66
N VAL A 23 -0.15 -31.78 12.45
CA VAL A 23 -1.13 -30.68 12.51
C VAL A 23 -0.48 -29.39 13.00
N VAL A 24 0.37 -29.45 14.03
CA VAL A 24 1.10 -28.28 14.55
C VAL A 24 2.03 -27.69 13.49
N VAL A 25 2.78 -28.53 12.77
CA VAL A 25 3.67 -28.07 11.69
C VAL A 25 2.86 -27.37 10.59
N ILE A 26 1.77 -27.98 10.12
CA ILE A 26 0.90 -27.37 9.11
C ILE A 26 0.31 -26.05 9.62
N ALA A 27 -0.18 -26.03 10.86
CA ALA A 27 -0.74 -24.84 11.47
C ALA A 27 0.28 -23.70 11.56
N LEU A 28 1.52 -23.98 11.95
CA LEU A 28 2.60 -23.00 12.00
C LEU A 28 2.96 -22.47 10.61
N SER A 29 3.11 -23.36 9.62
CA SER A 29 3.42 -22.95 8.24
C SER A 29 2.32 -22.05 7.65
N VAL A 30 1.05 -22.42 7.82
CA VAL A 30 -0.10 -21.64 7.34
C VAL A 30 -0.21 -20.33 8.11
N SER A 31 -0.05 -20.34 9.44
CA SER A 31 -0.11 -19.13 10.28
C SER A 31 0.98 -18.13 9.92
N LEU A 32 2.19 -18.61 9.63
CA LEU A 32 3.29 -17.75 9.18
C LEU A 32 2.96 -17.09 7.84
N LEU A 33 2.51 -17.88 6.86
CA LEU A 33 2.15 -17.35 5.54
C LEU A 33 1.03 -16.30 5.63
N LEU A 34 -0.06 -16.64 6.33
CA LEU A 34 -1.18 -15.73 6.51
C LEU A 34 -0.80 -14.50 7.34
N GLY A 35 0.02 -14.67 8.38
CA GLY A 35 0.49 -13.60 9.24
C GLY A 35 1.31 -12.56 8.47
N VAL A 36 2.24 -13.01 7.62
CA VAL A 36 3.04 -12.12 6.77
C VAL A 36 2.17 -11.36 5.78
N GLU A 37 1.24 -12.04 5.10
CA GLU A 37 0.35 -11.36 4.15
C GLU A 37 -0.59 -10.38 4.85
N ARG A 38 -1.10 -10.74 6.03
CA ARG A 38 -1.99 -9.88 6.80
C ARG A 38 -1.26 -8.64 7.30
N LEU A 39 -0.08 -8.80 7.88
CA LEU A 39 0.73 -7.67 8.35
C LEU A 39 1.10 -6.73 7.20
N ARG A 40 1.46 -7.28 6.04
CA ARG A 40 1.72 -6.52 4.83
C ARG A 40 0.48 -5.75 4.36
N SER A 41 -0.70 -6.38 4.37
CA SER A 41 -1.95 -5.73 3.98
C SER A 41 -2.34 -4.62 4.94
N ASP A 42 -2.26 -4.86 6.25
CA ASP A 42 -2.66 -3.91 7.28
C ASP A 42 -1.70 -2.71 7.34
N ALA A 43 -0.40 -2.94 7.11
CA ALA A 43 0.58 -1.85 6.93
C ALA A 43 0.21 -0.97 5.72
N ARG A 44 -0.12 -1.57 4.56
CA ARG A 44 -0.56 -0.83 3.38
C ARG A 44 -1.83 -0.02 3.63
N ALA A 45 -2.82 -0.61 4.30
CA ALA A 45 -4.08 0.05 4.63
C ALA A 45 -3.85 1.23 5.59
N SER A 46 -2.98 1.05 6.58
CA SER A 46 -2.59 2.12 7.52
C SER A 46 -1.96 3.30 6.78
N PHE A 47 -1.05 3.05 5.83
CA PHE A 47 -0.45 4.11 5.03
C PHE A 47 -1.44 4.80 4.08
N ALA A 48 -2.34 4.04 3.45
CA ALA A 48 -3.39 4.62 2.60
C ALA A 48 -4.35 5.51 3.40
N SER A 49 -4.63 5.16 4.66
CA SER A 49 -5.52 5.96 5.53
C SER A 49 -4.97 7.33 5.91
N THR A 50 -3.66 7.54 5.80
CA THR A 50 -3.01 8.82 6.12
C THR A 50 -3.27 9.91 5.07
N VAL A 51 -3.56 9.52 3.83
CA VAL A 51 -3.96 10.45 2.77
C VAL A 51 -5.48 10.44 2.70
N SER A 52 -6.07 11.51 3.22
CA SER A 52 -7.52 11.68 3.18
C SER A 52 -7.92 12.53 1.98
N GLY A 53 -8.98 12.12 1.28
CA GLY A 53 -9.55 12.89 0.17
C GLY A 53 -8.91 12.66 -1.20
N THR A 54 -8.00 11.69 -1.36
CA THR A 54 -7.46 11.30 -2.67
C THR A 54 -7.99 9.93 -3.07
N ASP A 55 -8.72 9.86 -4.19
CA ASP A 55 -9.34 8.61 -4.64
C ASP A 55 -8.37 7.69 -5.38
N LEU A 56 -7.39 8.26 -6.10
CA LEU A 56 -6.49 7.52 -6.96
C LEU A 56 -5.10 8.16 -7.06
N ILE A 57 -4.07 7.34 -6.93
CA ILE A 57 -2.67 7.70 -7.22
C ILE A 57 -2.31 7.11 -8.58
N VAL A 58 -1.84 7.95 -9.50
CA VAL A 58 -1.42 7.54 -10.85
C VAL A 58 0.07 7.81 -11.02
N GLY A 59 0.82 6.80 -11.45
CA GLY A 59 2.24 6.91 -11.75
C GLY A 59 2.65 5.92 -12.84
N ALA A 60 3.93 5.91 -13.20
CA ALA A 60 4.43 4.95 -14.17
C ALA A 60 4.38 3.53 -13.61
N ARG A 61 4.55 2.54 -14.50
CA ARG A 61 4.50 1.11 -14.16
C ARG A 61 5.48 0.81 -13.01
N SER A 62 4.91 0.53 -11.84
CA SER A 62 5.61 0.24 -10.59
C SER A 62 4.71 -0.58 -9.67
N GLY A 63 5.26 -1.10 -8.57
CA GLY A 63 4.45 -1.76 -7.54
C GLY A 63 3.50 -0.77 -6.86
N PRO A 64 2.21 -1.09 -6.63
CA PRO A 64 1.25 -0.15 -6.02
C PRO A 64 1.71 0.42 -4.66
N VAL A 65 2.39 -0.42 -3.86
CA VAL A 65 2.97 0.01 -2.57
C VAL A 65 4.13 0.96 -2.76
N GLN A 66 5.00 0.69 -3.72
CA GLN A 66 6.14 1.54 -3.99
C GLN A 66 5.67 2.92 -4.47
N LEU A 67 4.68 2.96 -5.36
CA LEU A 67 4.07 4.21 -5.82
C LEU A 67 3.47 4.99 -4.65
N LEU A 68 2.74 4.34 -3.75
CA LEU A 68 2.14 4.98 -2.57
C LEU A 68 3.21 5.49 -1.61
N LEU A 69 4.19 4.66 -1.24
CA LEU A 69 5.28 5.03 -0.33
C LEU A 69 6.13 6.17 -0.91
N TYR A 70 6.41 6.13 -2.21
CA TYR A 70 7.19 7.15 -2.89
C TYR A 70 6.44 8.49 -2.97
N SER A 71 5.19 8.49 -3.44
CA SER A 71 4.40 9.70 -3.68
C SER A 71 3.91 10.40 -2.41
N VAL A 72 3.52 9.63 -1.40
CA VAL A 72 2.90 10.16 -0.17
C VAL A 72 3.91 10.33 0.94
N PHE A 73 4.71 9.29 1.18
CA PHE A 73 5.63 9.23 2.32
C PHE A 73 7.05 9.64 1.97
N HIS A 74 7.35 9.84 0.67
CA HIS A 74 8.70 10.09 0.20
C HIS A 74 9.67 8.99 0.68
N ILE A 75 9.25 7.72 0.64
CA ILE A 75 10.07 6.56 1.03
C ILE A 75 10.38 5.72 -0.21
N GLY A 76 11.64 5.27 -0.30
CA GLY A 76 12.13 4.44 -1.39
C GLY A 76 12.71 5.22 -2.56
N ASP A 77 13.02 4.48 -3.62
CA ASP A 77 13.68 4.97 -4.83
C ASP A 77 12.69 5.58 -5.82
N ALA A 78 13.21 6.46 -6.68
CA ALA A 78 12.44 7.12 -7.73
C ALA A 78 11.75 6.09 -8.63
N THR A 79 10.41 6.16 -8.68
CA THR A 79 9.65 5.49 -9.73
C THR A 79 9.83 6.24 -11.03
N ASN A 80 9.71 5.55 -12.17
CA ASN A 80 9.63 6.22 -13.47
C ASN A 80 8.54 7.31 -13.44
N GLU A 81 8.81 8.43 -14.11
CA GLU A 81 7.86 9.52 -14.22
C GLU A 81 6.83 9.26 -15.33
N ILE A 82 5.69 9.93 -15.23
CA ILE A 82 4.73 10.02 -16.34
C ILE A 82 4.99 11.32 -17.11
N SER A 83 4.84 11.27 -18.43
CA SER A 83 5.07 12.46 -19.24
C SER A 83 4.03 13.55 -18.96
N TRP A 84 4.43 14.82 -19.04
CA TRP A 84 3.51 15.94 -18.84
C TRP A 84 2.26 15.90 -19.75
N PRO A 85 2.35 15.53 -21.04
CA PRO A 85 1.16 15.33 -21.88
C PRO A 85 0.21 14.24 -21.38
N ALA A 86 0.73 13.21 -20.68
CA ALA A 86 -0.13 12.21 -20.06
C ALA A 86 -0.93 12.79 -18.88
N VAL A 87 -0.29 13.62 -18.05
CA VAL A 87 -0.96 14.35 -16.96
C VAL A 87 -2.07 15.24 -17.53
N GLN A 88 -1.78 16.01 -18.57
CA GLN A 88 -2.79 16.88 -19.22
C GLN A 88 -3.97 16.09 -19.78
N ARG A 89 -3.73 14.93 -20.41
CA ARG A 89 -4.81 14.05 -20.89
C ARG A 89 -5.66 13.46 -19.77
N ILE A 90 -5.07 13.18 -18.61
CA ILE A 90 -5.82 12.71 -17.43
C ILE A 90 -6.66 13.86 -16.87
N ALA A 91 -6.08 15.04 -16.70
CA ALA A 91 -6.77 16.22 -16.20
C ALA A 91 -7.93 16.69 -17.10
N ALA A 92 -7.87 16.42 -18.41
CA ALA A 92 -8.93 16.77 -19.35
C ALA A 92 -10.15 15.83 -19.33
N ARG A 93 -10.12 14.75 -18.54
CA ARG A 93 -11.23 13.79 -18.42
C ARG A 93 -12.36 14.37 -17.59
N ARG A 94 -13.61 14.13 -17.99
CA ARG A 94 -14.81 14.64 -17.29
C ARG A 94 -15.00 14.04 -15.90
N GLU A 95 -14.48 12.84 -15.69
CA GLU A 95 -14.56 12.12 -14.42
C GLU A 95 -13.56 12.64 -13.37
N VAL A 96 -12.64 13.51 -13.75
CA VAL A 96 -11.56 14.00 -12.90
C VAL A 96 -11.91 15.39 -12.37
N ALA A 97 -12.23 15.48 -11.08
CA ALA A 97 -12.59 16.74 -10.44
C ALA A 97 -11.38 17.70 -10.27
N TRP A 98 -10.20 17.14 -10.01
CA TRP A 98 -8.95 17.88 -9.85
C TRP A 98 -7.76 16.93 -10.00
N VAL A 99 -6.59 17.48 -10.33
CA VAL A 99 -5.32 16.74 -10.43
C VAL A 99 -4.24 17.55 -9.73
N VAL A 100 -3.40 16.86 -8.96
CA VAL A 100 -2.23 17.45 -8.32
C VAL A 100 -0.99 16.71 -8.82
N PRO A 101 -0.24 17.28 -9.77
CA PRO A 101 0.99 16.66 -10.26
C PRO A 101 2.06 16.65 -9.17
N LEU A 102 2.80 15.56 -9.05
CA LEU A 102 3.93 15.40 -8.14
C LEU A 102 5.16 15.00 -8.94
N SER A 103 6.25 15.75 -8.79
CA SER A 103 7.59 15.40 -9.26
C SER A 103 8.53 15.38 -8.05
N LEU A 104 9.29 14.31 -7.96
CA LEU A 104 10.11 13.94 -6.81
C LEU A 104 11.45 13.42 -7.34
N GLY A 105 12.55 13.74 -6.67
CA GLY A 105 13.86 13.20 -7.03
C GLY A 105 15.01 13.93 -6.35
N ASP A 106 14.85 15.24 -6.18
CA ASP A 106 15.86 16.08 -5.53
C ASP A 106 15.65 16.17 -4.02
N SER A 107 16.71 16.56 -3.32
CA SER A 107 16.67 16.88 -1.90
C SER A 107 17.57 18.07 -1.63
N HIS A 108 17.14 18.95 -0.73
CA HIS A 108 17.88 20.13 -0.30
C HIS A 108 18.00 20.13 1.22
N ARG A 109 19.24 20.14 1.75
CA ARG A 109 19.54 20.18 3.20
C ARG A 109 18.81 19.10 4.01
N GLY A 110 18.69 17.90 3.45
CA GLY A 110 18.00 16.77 4.09
C GLY A 110 16.48 16.77 3.94
N TYR A 111 15.89 17.75 3.26
CA TYR A 111 14.47 17.79 2.95
C TYR A 111 14.23 17.40 1.48
N ARG A 112 13.24 16.55 1.24
CA ARG A 112 12.81 16.17 -0.12
C ARG A 112 12.21 17.39 -0.81
N VAL A 113 12.63 17.66 -2.05
CA VAL A 113 12.04 18.71 -2.88
C VAL A 113 10.91 18.11 -3.69
N VAL A 114 9.73 18.75 -3.63
CA VAL A 114 8.54 18.32 -4.36
C VAL A 114 8.17 19.38 -5.38
N GLY A 115 8.23 19.02 -6.66
CA GLY A 115 7.66 19.82 -7.73
C GLY A 115 6.16 19.55 -7.84
N THR A 116 5.32 20.56 -7.60
CA THR A 116 3.87 20.43 -7.64
C THR A 116 3.18 21.74 -8.00
N SER A 117 1.85 21.73 -8.12
CA SER A 117 1.02 22.92 -8.35
C SER A 117 0.48 23.50 -7.03
N ALA A 118 0.02 24.74 -7.04
CA ALA A 118 -0.63 25.38 -5.89
C ALA A 118 -1.83 24.58 -5.33
N ASP A 119 -2.51 23.81 -6.19
CA ASP A 119 -3.62 22.92 -5.81
C ASP A 119 -3.22 21.85 -4.78
N PHE A 120 -1.93 21.56 -4.62
CA PHE A 120 -1.42 20.65 -3.57
C PHE A 120 -1.84 21.12 -2.18
N PHE A 121 -1.69 22.40 -1.85
CA PHE A 121 -2.12 22.94 -0.55
C PHE A 121 -3.65 22.95 -0.38
N LYS A 122 -4.38 23.06 -1.50
CA LYS A 122 -5.84 23.09 -1.49
C LYS A 122 -6.45 21.72 -1.24
N TYR A 123 -5.99 20.68 -1.93
CA TYR A 123 -6.62 19.35 -1.93
C TYR A 123 -5.88 18.34 -1.05
N TYR A 124 -4.56 18.45 -0.88
CA TYR A 124 -3.82 17.48 -0.07
C TYR A 124 -4.19 17.63 1.41
N ARG A 125 -4.52 16.50 2.03
CA ARG A 125 -4.83 16.38 3.46
C ARG A 125 -4.07 15.21 4.05
N TYR A 126 -3.53 15.41 5.24
CA TYR A 126 -2.79 14.38 5.96
C TYR A 126 -3.42 14.10 7.34
N GLY A 127 -3.34 12.83 7.78
CA GLY A 127 -3.90 12.38 9.05
C GLY A 127 -5.40 12.66 9.16
N ASP A 128 -5.84 13.26 10.27
CA ASP A 128 -7.23 13.67 10.53
C ASP A 128 -7.67 14.90 9.70
N ARG A 129 -7.55 14.82 8.37
CA ARG A 129 -7.99 15.84 7.40
C ARG A 129 -7.35 17.22 7.60
N ARG A 130 -6.11 17.29 8.07
CA ARG A 130 -5.40 18.57 8.25
C ARG A 130 -4.91 19.09 6.92
N ALA A 131 -5.15 20.38 6.67
CA ALA A 131 -4.60 21.07 5.52
C ALA A 131 -3.11 21.35 5.72
N LEU A 132 -2.36 21.36 4.62
CA LEU A 132 -0.99 21.85 4.64
C LEU A 132 -1.00 23.37 4.73
N SER A 133 -0.24 23.92 5.68
CA SER A 133 0.02 25.35 5.79
C SER A 133 1.44 25.64 5.32
N PHE A 134 1.59 26.68 4.51
CA PHE A 134 2.90 27.16 4.12
C PHE A 134 3.53 27.93 5.29
N ALA A 135 4.69 27.45 5.77
CA ALA A 135 5.33 28.03 6.96
C ALA A 135 6.11 29.31 6.64
N ALA A 136 6.88 29.32 5.55
CA ALA A 136 7.66 30.47 5.09
C ALA A 136 8.16 30.25 3.65
N GLY A 137 8.29 31.33 2.88
CA GLY A 137 8.77 31.33 1.49
C GLY A 137 7.98 32.33 0.64
N VAL A 138 8.19 32.30 -0.69
CA VAL A 138 7.50 33.15 -1.67
C VAL A 138 6.65 32.27 -2.59
#